data_AF-A0A6I2VT89-F1
#
_entry.id   AF-A0A6I2VT89-F1
#
_cell.length_a   1.000
_cell.length_b   1.000
_cell.length_c   1.000
_cell.angle_alpha   90.00
_cell.angle_beta   90.00
_cell.angle_gamma   90.00
#
_symmetry.space_group_name_H-M   'P 1'
#
loop_
_entity.id
_entity.type
_entity.pdbx_description
1 polymer ?
#
loop_
_entity_poly.entity_id
_entity_poly.type
_entity_poly.pdbx_seq_one_letter_code
_entity_poly.pdbx_strand_id
1 'polypeptide(L)'
;MFGYFRASWTLRVDIMGDFITRLFKHMDAKGVHSVTPQLRAEDADMTIGPWMDPNNFNPNYLMRSQHLMPKSGDKQEWKHDQNYSLESKVLPAVDLDDGCLIYK
;
A
#
# COMPACT_ATOMS: atom_id res chain seq x y z
N MET A 1 8.86 5.18 6.85
CA MET A 1 8.24 4.10 6.06
C MET A 1 7.92 2.96 7.02
N PHE A 2 6.69 2.45 7.04
CA PHE A 2 6.40 1.21 7.78
C PHE A 2 7.04 0.05 7.02
N GLY A 3 7.98 -0.65 7.65
CA GLY A 3 8.61 -1.84 7.08
C GLY A 3 7.84 -3.11 7.42
N TYR A 4 8.52 -4.24 7.28
CA TYR A 4 8.00 -5.54 7.65
C TYR A 4 8.34 -5.88 9.11
N PHE A 5 7.46 -6.63 9.79
CA PHE A 5 7.76 -7.18 11.12
C PHE A 5 8.71 -8.37 11.07
N ARG A 6 8.71 -9.13 9.96
CA ARG A 6 9.46 -10.39 9.81
C ARG A 6 10.48 -10.37 8.66
N ALA A 7 10.72 -9.22 8.07
CA ALA A 7 11.70 -9.01 7.01
C ALA A 7 12.35 -7.63 7.17
N SER A 8 13.48 -7.40 6.50
CA SER A 8 14.15 -6.09 6.58
C SER A 8 13.28 -5.00 5.95
N TRP A 9 13.18 -3.86 6.61
CA TRP A 9 12.51 -2.67 6.05
C TRP A 9 13.18 -2.19 4.75
N THR A 10 14.48 -2.44 4.56
CA THR A 10 15.21 -2.08 3.34
C THR A 10 14.67 -2.80 2.10
N LEU A 11 14.17 -4.03 2.24
CA LEU A 11 13.55 -4.77 1.13
C LEU A 11 12.29 -4.06 0.61
N ARG A 12 11.53 -3.41 1.49
CA ARG A 12 10.36 -2.63 1.08
C ARG A 12 10.76 -1.34 0.40
N VAL A 13 11.85 -0.72 0.85
CA VAL A 13 12.40 0.48 0.22
C VAL A 13 12.75 0.21 -1.24
N ASP A 14 13.40 -0.92 -1.54
CA ASP A 14 13.74 -1.29 -2.91
C ASP A 14 12.49 -1.42 -3.80
N ILE A 15 11.48 -2.16 -3.34
CA ILE A 15 10.20 -2.30 -4.08
C ILE A 15 9.52 -0.95 -4.31
N MET A 16 9.52 -0.07 -3.29
CA MET A 16 8.94 1.27 -3.39
C MET A 16 9.73 2.19 -4.32
N GLY A 17 11.07 2.07 -4.34
CA GLY A 17 11.92 2.82 -5.26
C GLY A 17 11.59 2.50 -6.72
N ASP A 18 11.44 1.21 -7.04
CA ASP A 18 11.04 0.76 -8.38
C ASP A 18 9.64 1.23 -8.73
N PHE A 19 8.67 1.08 -7.81
CA PHE A 19 7.29 1.53 -8.03
C PHE A 19 7.20 3.04 -8.30
N ILE A 20 7.85 3.87 -7.49
CA ILE A 20 7.85 5.33 -7.63
C ILE A 20 8.52 5.74 -8.94
N THR A 21 9.64 5.10 -9.30
CA THR A 21 10.34 5.38 -10.57
C THR A 21 9.46 5.03 -11.77
N ARG A 22 8.74 3.91 -11.72
CA ARG A 22 7.77 3.50 -12.75
C ARG A 22 6.61 4.49 -12.85
N LEU A 23 6.09 4.93 -11.70
CA LEU A 23 5.03 5.92 -11.63
C LEU A 23 5.44 7.28 -12.23
N PHE A 24 6.65 7.77 -11.95
CA PHE A 24 7.13 9.00 -12.56
C PHE A 24 7.28 8.91 -14.07
N LYS A 25 7.83 7.81 -14.60
CA LYS A 25 7.88 7.59 -16.06
C LYS A 25 6.49 7.58 -16.70
N HIS A 26 5.51 7.01 -16.00
CA HIS A 26 4.11 7.01 -16.45
C HIS A 26 3.50 8.42 -16.45
N MET A 27 3.78 9.21 -15.40
CA MET A 27 3.35 10.61 -15.32
C MET A 27 3.99 11.47 -16.42
N ASP A 28 5.28 11.29 -16.68
CA ASP A 28 6.01 11.98 -17.77
C ASP A 28 5.38 11.66 -19.14
N ALA A 29 5.07 10.39 -19.39
CA ALA A 29 4.43 9.95 -20.64
C ALA A 29 3.02 10.55 -20.82
N LYS A 30 2.30 10.79 -19.71
CA LYS A 30 0.98 11.44 -19.70
C LYS A 30 1.05 12.97 -19.70
N GLY A 31 2.21 13.58 -19.44
CA GLY A 31 2.37 15.03 -19.32
C GLY A 31 1.71 15.63 -18.07
N VAL A 32 1.48 14.84 -17.03
CA VAL A 32 0.83 15.26 -15.77
C VAL A 32 1.85 15.54 -14.68
N HIS A 33 1.48 16.34 -13.67
CA HIS A 33 2.44 16.85 -12.68
C HIS A 33 2.11 16.39 -11.26
N SER A 34 0.92 15.80 -11.07
CA SER A 34 0.43 15.33 -9.80
C SER A 34 -0.38 14.05 -9.95
N VAL A 35 -0.31 13.23 -8.92
CA VAL A 35 -1.09 12.00 -8.81
C VAL A 35 -1.63 11.90 -7.40
N THR A 36 -2.92 11.59 -7.26
CA THR A 36 -3.58 11.44 -5.96
C THR A 36 -4.27 10.09 -5.91
N PRO A 37 -3.94 9.22 -4.94
CA PRO A 37 -4.72 8.01 -4.72
C PRO A 37 -6.14 8.36 -4.25
N GLN A 38 -7.15 7.77 -4.88
CA GLN A 38 -8.57 7.92 -4.52
C GLN A 38 -9.25 6.56 -4.53
N LEU A 39 -10.33 6.44 -3.74
CA LEU A 39 -11.16 5.25 -3.77
C LEU A 39 -11.85 5.12 -5.13
N ARG A 40 -11.82 3.93 -5.72
CA ARG A 40 -12.70 3.61 -6.86
C ARG A 40 -14.14 3.57 -6.36
N ALA A 41 -15.10 3.73 -7.27
CA ALA A 41 -16.52 3.67 -6.91
C ALA A 41 -16.90 2.33 -6.23
N GLU A 42 -16.31 1.23 -6.70
CA GLU A 42 -16.46 -0.12 -6.14
C GLU A 42 -15.74 -0.35 -4.81
N ASP A 43 -14.94 0.61 -4.35
CA ASP A 43 -14.23 0.58 -3.08
C ASP A 43 -14.94 1.41 -2.00
N ALA A 44 -15.96 2.20 -2.36
CA ALA A 44 -16.57 3.19 -1.46
C ALA A 44 -17.12 2.59 -0.15
N ASP A 45 -17.69 1.38 -0.23
CA ASP A 45 -18.30 0.67 0.91
C ASP A 45 -17.38 -0.41 1.50
N MET A 46 -16.07 -0.35 1.21
CA MET A 46 -15.14 -1.36 1.70
C MET A 46 -15.08 -1.42 3.23
N THR A 47 -14.79 -2.60 3.78
CA THR A 47 -14.60 -2.74 5.23
C THR A 47 -13.30 -2.06 5.63
N ILE A 48 -13.39 -1.08 6.53
CA ILE A 48 -12.22 -0.42 7.11
C ILE A 48 -11.82 -1.14 8.40
N GLY A 49 -10.69 -1.82 8.34
CA GLY A 49 -10.07 -2.54 9.44
C GLY A 49 -8.94 -1.78 10.13
N PRO A 50 -8.33 -2.39 11.17
CA PRO A 50 -7.07 -1.89 11.73
C PRO A 50 -5.96 -1.91 10.68
N TRP A 51 -4.91 -1.09 10.85
CA TRP A 51 -3.74 -1.11 9.97
C TRP A 51 -3.13 -2.50 9.77
N MET A 52 -3.21 -3.35 10.80
CA MET A 52 -2.64 -4.69 10.81
C MET A 52 -3.70 -5.66 11.37
N ASP A 53 -3.86 -6.82 10.72
CA ASP A 53 -4.78 -7.88 11.15
C ASP A 53 -4.25 -8.58 12.43
N PRO A 54 -4.92 -8.44 13.59
CA PRO A 54 -4.49 -9.07 14.84
C PRO A 54 -4.38 -10.60 14.76
N ASN A 55 -5.00 -11.26 13.79
CA ASN A 55 -4.79 -12.70 13.59
C ASN A 55 -3.42 -13.01 12.97
N ASN A 56 -2.80 -12.05 12.27
CA ASN A 56 -1.49 -12.17 11.63
C ASN A 56 -0.32 -11.71 12.54
N PHE A 57 -0.51 -10.65 13.34
CA PHE A 57 0.55 -10.14 14.23
C PHE A 57 0.03 -9.40 15.48
N ASN A 58 0.01 -10.08 16.63
CA ASN A 58 -0.64 -9.58 17.86
C ASN A 58 0.27 -9.46 19.09
N PRO A 59 1.45 -8.86 19.02
CA PRO A 59 2.19 -8.60 20.25
C PRO A 59 1.43 -7.56 21.10
N ASN A 60 1.32 -7.82 22.40
CA ASN A 60 0.55 -6.98 23.32
C ASN A 60 0.95 -5.49 23.30
N TYR A 61 2.21 -5.16 23.01
CA TYR A 61 2.62 -3.76 22.90
C TYR A 61 1.99 -3.05 21.69
N LEU A 62 1.78 -3.75 20.58
CA LEU A 62 1.14 -3.20 19.39
C LEU A 62 -0.37 -3.13 19.61
N MET A 63 -0.97 -4.17 20.20
CA MET A 63 -2.41 -4.20 20.49
C MET A 63 -2.85 -3.02 21.37
N ARG A 64 -2.04 -2.64 22.37
CA ARG A 64 -2.32 -1.46 23.22
C ARG A 64 -2.41 -0.16 22.43
N SER A 65 -1.65 -0.01 21.36
CA SER A 65 -1.58 1.22 20.56
C SER A 65 -2.33 1.12 19.24
N GLN A 66 -2.99 0.00 18.94
CA GLN A 66 -3.61 -0.24 17.63
C GLN A 66 -4.69 0.79 17.27
N HIS A 67 -5.41 1.31 18.27
CA HIS A 67 -6.40 2.37 18.10
C HIS A 67 -5.80 3.73 17.71
N LEU A 68 -4.48 3.90 17.85
CA LEU A 68 -3.72 5.10 17.45
C LEU A 68 -3.05 4.93 16.07
N MET A 69 -3.08 3.72 15.50
CA MET A 69 -2.46 3.43 14.22
C MET A 69 -3.37 3.84 13.06
N PRO A 70 -2.84 3.94 11.83
CA PRO A 70 -3.67 4.07 10.64
C PRO A 70 -4.76 2.99 10.55
N LYS A 71 -5.72 3.20 9.65
CA LYS A 71 -6.69 2.16 9.28
C LYS A 71 -6.28 1.56 7.94
N SER A 72 -6.82 0.38 7.63
CA SER A 72 -6.59 -0.32 6.36
C SER A 72 -7.91 -0.66 5.71
N GLY A 73 -7.96 -0.62 4.38
CA GLY A 73 -9.06 -1.23 3.63
C GLY A 73 -8.99 -2.75 3.65
N ASP A 74 -10.01 -3.40 3.09
CA ASP A 74 -10.07 -4.86 2.95
C ASP A 74 -9.52 -5.39 1.61
N LYS A 75 -9.29 -4.52 0.62
CA LYS A 75 -8.63 -4.85 -0.66
C LYS A 75 -7.12 -4.61 -0.62
N GLN A 76 -6.40 -5.24 -1.56
CA GLN A 76 -4.94 -5.34 -1.51
C GLN A 76 -4.22 -4.00 -1.67
N GLU A 77 -4.69 -3.16 -2.60
CA GLU A 77 -4.22 -1.81 -2.87
C GLU A 77 -4.38 -0.85 -1.67
N TRP A 78 -5.28 -1.18 -0.74
CA TRP A 78 -5.54 -0.42 0.49
C TRP A 78 -4.91 -1.06 1.74
N LYS A 79 -4.05 -2.07 1.56
CA LYS A 79 -3.39 -2.84 2.62
C LYS A 79 -1.87 -2.73 2.57
N HIS A 80 -1.25 -2.88 3.75
CA HIS A 80 0.16 -3.22 3.88
C HIS A 80 0.26 -4.67 4.36
N ASP A 81 0.48 -5.61 3.44
CA ASP A 81 0.29 -7.05 3.66
C ASP A 81 1.32 -7.68 4.63
N GLN A 82 2.41 -6.97 4.93
CA GLN A 82 3.54 -7.44 5.75
C GLN A 82 4.29 -8.66 5.18
N ASN A 83 3.80 -9.26 4.09
CA ASN A 83 4.40 -10.38 3.38
C ASN A 83 5.27 -9.89 2.22
N TYR A 84 6.59 -9.87 2.45
CA TYR A 84 7.56 -9.47 1.43
C TYR A 84 7.44 -10.29 0.13
N SER A 85 7.25 -11.61 0.22
CA SER A 85 7.18 -12.48 -0.96
C SER A 85 5.93 -12.24 -1.82
N LEU A 86 4.86 -11.71 -1.23
CA LEU A 86 3.68 -11.27 -1.95
C LEU A 86 3.90 -9.87 -2.55
N GLU A 87 4.35 -8.90 -1.73
CA GLU A 87 4.57 -7.52 -2.18
C GLU A 87 5.61 -7.44 -3.31
N SER A 88 6.66 -8.27 -3.29
CA SER A 88 7.68 -8.32 -4.34
C SER A 88 7.17 -8.81 -5.69
N LYS A 89 6.00 -9.45 -5.73
CA LYS A 89 5.34 -9.88 -6.97
C LYS A 89 4.23 -8.94 -7.39
N VAL A 90 3.43 -8.48 -6.44
CA VAL A 90 2.21 -7.72 -6.76
C VAL A 90 2.52 -6.27 -7.06
N LEU A 91 3.37 -5.59 -6.27
CA LEU A 91 3.63 -4.15 -6.47
C LEU A 91 4.28 -3.83 -7.82
N PRO A 92 5.23 -4.64 -8.33
CA PRO A 92 5.72 -4.46 -9.70
C PRO A 92 4.67 -4.72 -10.79
N ALA A 93 3.67 -5.54 -10.51
CA ALA A 93 2.61 -5.94 -11.44
C ALA A 93 1.36 -5.05 -11.36
N VAL A 94 1.26 -4.13 -10.39
CA VAL A 94 0.14 -3.20 -10.27
C VAL A 94 -0.05 -2.43 -11.57
N ASP A 95 -1.29 -2.38 -12.04
CA ASP A 95 -1.71 -1.49 -13.12
C ASP A 95 -1.82 -0.07 -12.57
N LEU A 96 -1.10 0.87 -13.17
CA LEU A 96 -1.11 2.28 -12.76
C LEU A 96 -2.37 3.02 -13.24
N ASP A 97 -3.14 2.42 -14.17
CA ASP A 97 -4.35 2.99 -14.74
C ASP A 97 -5.64 2.30 -14.27
N ASP A 98 -5.56 1.54 -13.17
CA ASP A 98 -6.67 0.77 -12.59
C ASP A 98 -7.81 1.62 -11.98
N GLY A 99 -7.67 2.95 -12.03
CA GLY A 99 -8.63 3.91 -11.50
C GLY A 99 -8.40 4.32 -10.04
N CYS A 100 -7.44 3.74 -9.32
CA CYS A 100 -7.08 4.18 -7.97
C CYS A 100 -6.22 5.46 -7.99
N LEU A 101 -5.52 5.74 -9.08
CA LEU A 101 -4.61 6.88 -9.22
C LEU A 101 -5.22 7.95 -10.12
N ILE A 102 -5.51 9.13 -9.54
CA ILE A 102 -6.03 10.27 -10.28
C ILE A 102 -4.88 11.20 -10.66
N TYR A 103 -4.63 11.27 -11.96
CA TYR A 103 -3.58 12.07 -12.58
C TYR A 103 -4.08 13.47 -12.94
N LYS A 104 -3.30 14.51 -12.60
CA LYS A 104 -3.57 15.92 -12.95
C LYS A 104 -2.29 16.65 -13.31
#